data_AF-A0A1X3IXY3-F1
#
_entry.id   AF-A0A1X3IXY3-F1
#
_cell.length_a   1.000
_cell.length_b   1.000
_cell.length_c   1.000
_cell.angle_alpha   90.00
_cell.angle_beta   90.00
_cell.angle_gamma   90.00
#
_symmetry.space_group_name_H-M   'P 1'
#
loop_
_entity.id
_entity.type
_entity.pdbx_description
1 polymer ?
#
loop_
_entity_poly.entity_id
_entity_poly.type
_entity_poly.pdbx_seq_one_letter_code
_entity_poly.pdbx_strand_id
1 'polypeptide(L)' 'MLKKIVLGLLIVGLVAFSFDFGRRWELSKTAEYCFSIGKKISDAGPAYCVSK' A
#
# COMPACT_ATOMS: atom_id res chain seq x y z
N MET A 1 -9.75 26.91 -18.87
CA MET A 1 -8.57 26.73 -18.00
C MET A 1 -8.91 26.01 -16.70
N LEU A 2 -9.80 26.54 -15.85
CA LEU A 2 -10.13 25.96 -14.53
C LEU A 2 -10.52 24.47 -14.55
N LYS A 3 -11.39 24.06 -15.48
CA LYS A 3 -11.81 22.65 -15.63
C LYS A 3 -10.63 21.69 -15.88
N LYS A 4 -9.60 22.13 -16.62
CA LYS A 4 -8.41 21.31 -16.91
C LYS A 4 -7.53 21.15 -15.66
N ILE A 5 -7.42 22.21 -14.85
CA ILE A 5 -6.66 22.19 -13.59
C ILE A 5 -7.34 21.25 -12.57
N VAL A 6 -8.67 21.36 -12.45
CA VAL A 6 -9.45 20.48 -11.58
C VAL A 6 -9.30 19.02 -12.00
N LEU A 7 -9.38 18.72 -13.30
CA LEU A 7 -9.20 17.37 -13.82
C LEU A 7 -7.79 16.83 -13.50
N GLY A 8 -6.75 17.66 -13.66
CA GLY A 8 -5.37 17.30 -13.34
C GLY A 8 -5.19 16.95 -11.87
N LEU A 9 -5.74 17.78 -10.96
CA LEU A 9 -5.72 17.49 -9.52
C LEU A 9 -6.45 16.19 -9.18
N LEU A 10 -7.58 15.93 -9.85
CA LEU A 10 -8.37 14.71 -9.67
C LEU A 10 -7.55 13.47 -10.05
N ILE A 11 -6.85 13.52 -11.19
CA ILE A 11 -5.98 12.42 -11.64
C ILE A 11 -4.84 12.18 -10.66
N VAL A 12 -4.15 13.24 -10.22
CA VAL A 12 -3.05 13.13 -9.24
C VAL A 12 -3.56 12.52 -7.93
N GLY A 13 -4.71 12.97 -7.45
CA GLY A 13 -5.34 12.41 -6.25
C GLY A 13 -5.69 10.93 -6.41
N LEU A 14 -6.22 10.53 -7.56
CA LEU A 14 -6.58 9.14 -7.85
C LEU A 14 -5.35 8.23 -7.88
N VAL A 15 -4.26 8.69 -8.50
CA VAL A 15 -3.00 7.95 -8.56
C VAL A 15 -2.40 7.79 -7.16
N ALA A 16 -2.33 8.86 -6.37
CA ALA A 16 -1.82 8.81 -5.01
C ALA A 16 -2.65 7.87 -4.11
N PHE A 17 -3.97 7.93 -4.24
CA PHE A 17 -4.88 7.05 -3.50
C PHE A 17 -4.72 5.58 -3.90
N SER A 18 -4.65 5.30 -5.21
CA SER A 18 -4.47 3.93 -5.72
C SER A 18 -3.15 3.33 -5.25
N PHE A 19 -2.09 4.13 -5.23
CA PHE A 19 -0.78 3.69 -4.75
C PHE A 19 -0.79 3.37 -3.25
N ASP A 20 -1.35 4.24 -2.40
CA ASP A 20 -1.43 3.97 -0.96
C ASP A 20 -2.32 2.76 -0.65
N PHE A 21 -3.45 2.63 -1.36
CA PHE A 21 -4.33 1.47 -1.22
C PHE A 21 -3.62 0.16 -1.63
N GLY A 22 -2.93 0.15 -2.77
CA GLY A 22 -2.18 -1.02 -3.24
C GLY A 22 -1.10 -1.43 -2.23
N ARG A 23 -0.31 -0.46 -1.76
CA ARG A 23 0.73 -0.70 -0.74
C ARG A 23 0.15 -1.27 0.56
N ARG A 24 -0.97 -0.72 1.04
CA ARG A 24 -1.65 -1.21 2.24
C ARG A 24 -2.21 -2.61 2.05
N TRP A 25 -2.78 -2.89 0.88
CA TRP A 25 -3.31 -4.20 0.54
C TRP A 25 -2.22 -5.27 0.51
N GLU A 26 -1.07 -4.99 -0.12
CA GLU A 26 0.09 -5.89 -0.15
C GLU A 26 0.63 -6.16 1.26
N LEU A 27 0.78 -5.13 2.09
CA LEU A 27 1.20 -5.28 3.49
C LEU A 27 0.22 -6.13 4.29
N SER A 28 -1.08 -5.92 4.11
CA SER A 28 -2.12 -6.69 4.79
C SER A 28 -2.07 -8.17 4.41
N LYS A 29 -1.98 -8.48 3.11
CA LYS A 29 -1.89 -9.86 2.62
C LYS A 29 -0.61 -10.55 3.02
N THR A 30 0.51 -9.82 3.01
CA THR A 30 1.78 -10.36 3.47
C THR A 30 1.75 -10.59 4.97
N ALA A 31 1.16 -9.70 5.76
CA ALA A 31 1.03 -9.87 7.21
C ALA A 31 0.14 -11.08 7.56
N GLU A 32 -0.99 -11.24 6.87
CA GLU A 32 -1.88 -12.40 6.97
C GLU A 32 -1.11 -13.70 6.68
N TYR A 33 -0.35 -13.72 5.59
CA TYR A 33 0.51 -14.84 5.24
C TYR A 33 1.59 -15.11 6.30
N CYS A 34 2.35 -14.10 6.72
CA CYS A 34 3.40 -14.26 7.73
C CYS A 34 2.84 -14.80 9.04
N PHE A 35 1.66 -14.33 9.47
CA PHE A 35 0.99 -14.82 10.66
C PHE A 35 0.60 -16.31 10.52
N SER A 36 0.08 -16.71 9.35
CA SER A 36 -0.29 -18.10 9.08
C SER A 36 0.87 -19.10 9.19
N ILE A 37 2.10 -18.65 8.88
CA ILE A 37 3.33 -19.44 9.02
C ILE A 37 4.06 -19.21 10.35
N GLY A 38 3.41 -18.57 11.34
CA GLY A 38 3.95 -18.33 12.68
C GLY A 38 5.00 -17.22 12.78
N LYS A 39 5.22 -16.46 11.71
CA LYS A 39 6.18 -15.36 11.61
C LYS A 39 5.52 -13.99 11.81
N LYS A 40 6.31 -12.92 11.89
CA LYS A 40 5.83 -11.53 11.90
C LYS A 40 6.19 -10.86 10.56
N ILE A 41 5.42 -9.88 10.13
CA ILE A 41 5.83 -9.00 9.02
C ILE A 41 6.96 -8.08 9.48
N SER A 42 7.93 -7.82 8.60
CA SER A 42 9.01 -6.85 8.86
C SER A 42 8.45 -5.44 9.05
N ASP A 43 8.86 -4.77 10.13
CA ASP A 43 8.56 -3.35 10.35
C ASP A 43 9.51 -2.44 9.54
N ALA A 44 10.57 -3.01 8.93
CA ALA A 44 11.65 -2.29 8.29
C ALA A 44 11.52 -2.31 6.76
N GLY A 45 10.59 -1.52 6.21
CA GLY A 45 10.53 -1.24 4.78
C GLY A 45 9.72 -2.26 3.96
N PRO A 46 10.35 -3.20 3.22
CA PRO A 46 9.59 -4.12 2.37
C PRO A 46 8.76 -5.15 3.15
N ALA A 47 7.66 -5.58 2.54
CA ALA A 47 6.76 -6.59 3.09
C ALA A 47 7.39 -7.99 2.96
N TYR A 48 8.04 -8.48 4.01
CA TYR A 48 8.52 -9.86 4.08
C TYR A 48 8.39 -10.41 5.50
N CYS A 49 8.40 -11.75 5.62
CA CYS A 49 8.23 -12.41 6.91
C CYS A 49 9.58 -12.54 7.64
N VAL A 50 9.62 -12.05 8.87
CA VAL A 50 10.74 -12.21 9.81
C VAL A 50 10.35 -13.17 10.94
N SER A 51 11.36 -13.80 11.55
CA SER A 51 11.13 -14.57 12.78
C SER A 51 10.56 -13.66 13.87
N LYS A 52 9.64 -14.21 14.67
CA LYS A 52 9.09 -13.51 15.84
C LYS A 52 10.17 -13.19 16.87
#